data_AF-A0A9E3SPS6-F1
#
_entry.id   AF-A0A9E3SPS6-F1
#
_cell.length_a   1.000
_cell.length_b   1.000
_cell.length_c   1.000
_cell.angle_alpha   90.00
_cell.angle_beta   90.00
_cell.angle_gamma   90.00
#
_symmetry.space_group_name_H-M   'P 1'
#
loop_
_entity.id
_entity.type
_entity.pdbx_description
1 polymer ?
#
loop_
_entity_poly.entity_id
_entity_poly.type
_entity_poly.pdbx_seq_one_letter_code
_entity_poly.pdbx_strand_id
1 'polypeptide(L)'
;MRHYYIGVEHLFIALLDIRGGLTRSLLEEQGLTPDYVSDAIRRKIGKGSQRRLWAGTPSTPRANVVLDIANDLALEDGRTDVNERDLLTAVIEEDESMPVRTLKALGVDTAQMHRMARTRALDRSIQQPYISVDFAPGFDQSALLTDEHLLILRRMFYGHARIRVERQLTGGFTRALVLVVTPIHTDGREDAAVVVKIDDTDHILDEAQRYETHVKGILPPLTARLEDRPVAPEISNLAGLYYTLVSKPGFPPQDLRAAALEMGIDRVGTWLRQQLYDQFGRTWWQQRRPFRFQVWTEYDWLLPPIFTLQHIEDEDIQPTDHVLRVPVNRARMDKIEHGDTVVLENFTVLRVYPERGIIQLATGRGNEATRRAYRVEINQIDLGAALHYRGEVIERIAGRVWKTRQETLTNAADILEPPFDLRAAQFYLDGPQPRTLPNPLLHYEDLLYYQANGSTSKIHGDLHLGNILVGPNDTAFLIDFEHARDGHTLFDWATLEISLLNELVVPMVGSEWSDIYRIVAAVAALNNQSALPEDDLEIAQAYAPVIAVREIVHESLARADHWEEYYIAVALSALRAMCWETLSIGGRRLMLLVAALAIRELQDHSPGTGSSTTTPDDPTELPSS
;
A
#
# COMPACT_ATOMS: atom_id res chain seq x y z
N MET A 1 19.40 9.75 -18.25
CA MET A 1 19.38 10.68 -19.41
C MET A 1 17.99 10.88 -20.03
N ARG A 2 16.95 10.15 -19.60
CA ARG A 2 15.56 10.26 -20.09
C ARG A 2 15.40 9.94 -21.58
N HIS A 3 16.32 9.17 -22.15
CA HIS A 3 16.21 8.69 -23.53
C HIS A 3 15.28 7.46 -23.58
N TYR A 4 14.59 7.28 -24.72
CA TYR A 4 13.70 6.15 -24.96
C TYR A 4 14.41 4.96 -25.61
N TYR A 5 15.74 4.91 -25.53
CA TYR A 5 16.58 3.89 -26.14
C TYR A 5 17.83 3.64 -25.29
N ILE A 6 18.45 2.45 -25.42
CA ILE A 6 19.77 2.14 -24.84
C ILE A 6 20.84 2.29 -25.92
N GLY A 7 21.57 3.40 -25.85
CA GLY A 7 22.73 3.69 -26.69
C GLY A 7 24.06 3.27 -26.06
N VAL A 8 25.14 3.25 -26.84
CA VAL A 8 26.51 2.96 -26.37
C VAL A 8 26.94 3.90 -25.24
N GLU A 9 26.42 5.13 -25.23
CA GLU A 9 26.61 6.10 -24.15
C GLU A 9 26.11 5.61 -22.79
N HIS A 10 25.04 4.84 -22.75
CA HIS A 10 24.45 4.35 -21.51
C HIS A 10 25.31 3.21 -20.96
N LEU A 11 25.77 2.32 -21.85
CA LEU A 11 26.72 1.26 -21.51
C LEU A 11 28.02 1.86 -20.96
N PHE A 12 28.58 2.84 -21.65
CA PHE A 12 29.83 3.47 -21.21
C PHE A 12 29.66 4.25 -19.91
N ILE A 13 28.58 5.01 -19.72
CA ILE A 13 28.30 5.67 -18.43
C ILE A 13 28.16 4.64 -17.31
N ALA A 14 27.50 3.50 -17.57
CA ALA A 14 27.40 2.44 -16.57
C ALA A 14 28.78 1.92 -16.15
N LEU A 15 29.73 1.78 -17.08
CA LEU A 15 31.12 1.42 -16.77
C LEU A 15 31.82 2.47 -15.88
N LEU A 16 31.52 3.75 -16.06
CA LEU A 16 32.07 4.84 -15.23
C LEU A 16 31.52 4.83 -13.79
N ASP A 17 30.28 4.36 -13.63
CA ASP A 17 29.60 4.34 -12.33
C ASP A 17 30.10 3.19 -11.42
N ILE A 18 30.76 2.17 -11.98
CA ILE A 18 31.37 1.07 -11.22
C ILE A 18 32.49 1.63 -10.31
N ARG A 19 32.30 1.56 -8.99
CA ARG A 19 33.32 1.99 -8.01
C ARG A 19 34.47 0.99 -7.98
N GLY A 20 35.70 1.50 -8.13
CA GLY A 20 36.89 0.64 -8.27
C GLY A 20 36.97 -0.10 -9.61
N GLY A 21 36.08 0.22 -10.57
CA GLY A 21 36.07 -0.40 -11.89
C GLY A 21 37.32 -0.09 -12.72
N LEU A 22 37.60 -0.95 -13.68
CA LEU A 22 38.70 -0.82 -14.63
C LEU A 22 38.59 0.50 -15.41
N THR A 23 37.41 0.82 -15.92
CA THR A 23 37.16 1.97 -16.80
C THR A 23 37.41 3.29 -16.09
N ARG A 24 36.90 3.41 -14.85
CA ARG A 24 37.13 4.56 -13.97
C ARG A 24 38.61 4.75 -13.70
N SER A 25 39.30 3.68 -13.29
CA SER A 25 40.73 3.72 -12.94
C SER A 25 41.59 4.18 -14.13
N LEU A 26 41.29 3.71 -15.34
CA LEU A 26 42.02 4.08 -16.55
C LEU A 26 41.84 5.55 -16.93
N LEU A 27 40.66 6.14 -16.70
CA LEU A 27 40.42 7.56 -16.98
C LEU A 27 41.10 8.47 -15.96
N GLU A 28 41.09 8.08 -14.68
CA GLU A 28 41.77 8.81 -13.62
C GLU A 28 43.28 8.88 -13.87
N GLU A 29 43.88 7.80 -14.39
CA GLU A 29 45.30 7.77 -14.81
C GLU A 29 45.61 8.67 -16.00
N GLN A 30 44.62 8.93 -16.86
CA GLN A 30 44.73 9.93 -17.94
C GLN A 30 44.35 11.35 -17.49
N GLY A 31 44.20 11.57 -16.18
CA GLY A 31 43.95 12.88 -15.59
C GLY A 31 42.50 13.38 -15.74
N LEU A 32 41.55 12.51 -16.06
CA LEU A 32 40.13 12.85 -16.16
C LEU A 32 39.33 12.18 -15.04
N THR A 33 38.45 12.94 -14.40
CA THR A 33 37.50 12.35 -13.46
C THR A 33 36.33 11.69 -14.22
N PRO A 34 35.85 10.50 -13.81
CA PRO A 34 34.73 9.83 -14.47
C PRO A 34 33.46 10.69 -14.53
N ASP A 35 33.20 11.46 -13.47
CA ASP A 35 32.06 12.39 -13.41
C ASP A 35 32.14 13.46 -14.51
N TYR A 36 33.34 14.02 -14.74
CA TYR A 36 33.56 15.00 -15.79
C TYR A 36 33.33 14.42 -17.20
N VAL A 37 33.77 13.17 -17.42
CA VAL A 37 33.54 12.46 -18.68
C VAL A 37 32.05 12.13 -18.89
N SER A 38 31.38 11.64 -17.85
CA SER A 38 29.93 11.37 -17.85
C SER A 38 29.13 12.64 -18.17
N ASP A 39 29.50 13.77 -17.56
CA ASP A 39 28.87 15.06 -17.84
C ASP A 39 29.15 15.58 -19.26
N ALA A 40 30.35 15.38 -19.79
CA ALA A 40 30.69 15.75 -21.17
C ALA A 40 29.86 14.95 -22.19
N ILE A 41 29.71 13.65 -21.95
CA ILE A 41 28.85 12.73 -22.72
C ILE A 41 27.39 13.18 -22.65
N ARG A 42 26.88 13.48 -21.45
CA ARG A 42 25.51 13.99 -21.24
C ARG A 42 25.25 15.32 -21.94
N ARG A 43 26.22 16.24 -21.92
CA ARG A 43 26.12 17.55 -22.58
C ARG A 43 26.04 17.45 -24.10
N LYS A 44 26.75 16.50 -24.71
CA LYS A 44 26.73 16.31 -26.17
C LYS A 44 25.43 15.68 -26.70
N ILE A 45 24.74 14.88 -25.90
CA ILE A 45 23.49 14.22 -26.34
C ILE A 45 22.23 15.03 -26.00
N GLY A 46 22.25 15.78 -24.89
CA GLY A 46 21.08 16.49 -24.40
C GLY A 46 20.14 15.62 -23.56
N LYS A 47 19.08 16.23 -23.00
CA LYS A 47 18.09 15.57 -22.14
C LYS A 47 16.88 15.12 -22.97
N GLY A 48 16.40 13.89 -22.77
CA GLY A 48 15.13 13.44 -23.37
C GLY A 48 13.88 13.97 -22.64
N SER A 49 12.72 13.84 -23.27
CA SER A 49 11.42 14.37 -22.81
C SER A 49 10.81 13.57 -21.65
N GLN A 50 9.90 14.20 -20.89
CA GLN A 50 9.35 13.68 -19.63
C GLN A 50 8.16 12.71 -19.74
N ARG A 51 7.60 12.49 -20.94
CA ARG A 51 6.40 11.65 -21.10
C ARG A 51 6.78 10.24 -21.56
N ARG A 52 6.62 9.23 -20.71
CA ARG A 52 6.65 7.82 -21.11
C ARG A 52 5.29 7.47 -21.72
N LEU A 53 5.28 6.79 -22.88
CA LEU A 53 4.08 6.33 -23.60
C LEU A 53 4.14 4.82 -23.96
N TRP A 54 5.17 4.08 -23.51
CA TRP A 54 5.35 2.66 -23.83
C TRP A 54 6.27 1.93 -22.83
N ALA A 55 6.14 0.61 -22.75
CA ALA A 55 6.97 -0.31 -21.98
C ALA A 55 8.18 -0.81 -22.81
N GLY A 56 9.36 -0.84 -22.19
CA GLY A 56 10.63 -1.24 -22.81
C GLY A 56 11.48 -0.08 -23.34
N THR A 57 12.81 -0.23 -23.27
CA THR A 57 13.78 0.73 -23.82
C THR A 57 14.64 0.00 -24.88
N PRO A 58 14.29 0.04 -26.17
CA PRO A 58 15.02 -0.69 -27.20
C PRO A 58 16.50 -0.25 -27.28
N SER A 59 17.40 -1.22 -27.40
CA SER A 59 18.81 -0.94 -27.70
C SER A 59 18.95 -0.39 -29.10
N THR A 60 19.85 0.58 -29.27
CA THR A 60 20.21 1.07 -30.61
C THR A 60 20.93 -0.04 -31.37
N PRO A 61 20.84 -0.08 -32.72
CA PRO A 61 21.59 -1.07 -33.52
C PRO A 61 23.09 -1.09 -33.19
N ARG A 62 23.67 0.08 -32.90
CA ARG A 62 25.07 0.22 -32.51
C ARG A 62 25.37 -0.33 -31.11
N ALA A 63 24.44 -0.19 -30.17
CA ALA A 63 24.58 -0.82 -28.85
C ALA A 63 24.50 -2.35 -28.94
N ASN A 64 23.67 -2.90 -29.82
CA ASN A 64 23.64 -4.35 -30.07
C ASN A 64 24.98 -4.85 -30.63
N VAL A 65 25.54 -4.15 -31.63
CA VAL A 65 26.87 -4.49 -32.17
C VAL A 65 27.95 -4.50 -31.08
N VAL A 66 27.95 -3.52 -30.18
CA VAL A 66 28.88 -3.48 -29.04
C VAL A 66 28.68 -4.67 -28.09
N LEU A 67 27.44 -5.04 -27.80
CA LEU A 67 27.14 -6.19 -26.94
C LEU A 67 27.55 -7.52 -27.61
N ASP A 68 27.34 -7.65 -28.91
CA ASP A 68 27.75 -8.82 -29.69
C ASP A 68 29.28 -8.97 -29.68
N ILE A 69 30.03 -7.88 -29.91
CA ILE A 69 31.51 -7.87 -29.82
C ILE A 69 31.95 -8.25 -28.39
N ALA A 70 31.32 -7.69 -27.37
CA ALA A 70 31.67 -8.00 -25.98
C ALA A 70 31.40 -9.49 -25.64
N ASN A 71 30.35 -10.07 -26.21
CA ASN A 71 30.03 -11.49 -26.07
C ASN A 71 31.05 -12.38 -26.79
N ASP A 72 31.46 -12.02 -28.01
CA ASP A 72 32.51 -12.73 -28.74
C ASP A 72 33.84 -12.72 -27.98
N LEU A 73 34.23 -11.57 -27.42
CA LEU A 73 35.43 -11.44 -26.57
C LEU A 73 35.36 -12.34 -25.32
N ALA A 74 34.19 -12.45 -24.68
CA ALA A 74 34.02 -13.35 -23.54
C ALA A 74 34.16 -14.82 -23.95
N LEU A 75 33.58 -15.21 -25.09
CA LEU A 75 33.65 -16.57 -25.63
C LEU A 75 35.08 -16.96 -26.05
N GLU A 76 35.84 -16.04 -26.66
CA GLU A 76 37.25 -16.25 -27.01
C GLU A 76 38.13 -16.54 -25.79
N ASP A 77 37.82 -15.92 -24.65
CA ASP A 77 38.47 -16.15 -23.36
C ASP A 77 37.92 -17.38 -22.61
N GLY A 78 37.00 -18.14 -23.22
CA GLY A 78 36.38 -19.33 -22.64
C GLY A 78 35.37 -19.04 -21.52
N ARG A 79 34.80 -17.83 -21.49
CA ARG A 79 33.81 -17.38 -20.49
C ARG A 79 32.43 -17.28 -21.12
N THR A 80 31.40 -17.57 -20.33
CA THR A 80 29.99 -17.41 -20.73
C THR A 80 29.42 -16.04 -20.38
N ASP A 81 30.04 -15.35 -19.41
CA ASP A 81 29.60 -14.04 -18.94
C ASP A 81 30.55 -12.92 -19.41
N VAL A 82 29.94 -11.83 -19.90
CA VAL A 82 30.61 -10.59 -20.28
C VAL A 82 30.98 -9.81 -19.04
N ASN A 83 32.25 -9.42 -18.92
CA ASN A 83 32.75 -8.59 -17.81
C ASN A 83 32.97 -7.13 -18.25
N GLU A 84 33.34 -6.26 -17.30
CA GLU A 84 33.63 -4.85 -17.57
C GLU A 84 34.70 -4.65 -18.66
N ARG A 85 35.76 -5.47 -18.68
CA ARG A 85 36.83 -5.37 -19.68
C ARG A 85 36.30 -5.64 -21.08
N ASP A 86 35.51 -6.68 -21.26
CA ASP A 86 34.99 -7.07 -22.57
C ASP A 86 34.12 -5.94 -23.13
N LEU A 87 33.24 -5.40 -22.28
CA LEU A 87 32.37 -4.30 -22.66
C LEU A 87 33.15 -3.01 -22.94
N LEU A 88 34.15 -2.66 -22.12
CA LEU A 88 35.02 -1.51 -22.37
C LEU A 88 35.79 -1.67 -23.70
N THR A 89 36.31 -2.87 -23.96
CA THR A 89 37.06 -3.20 -25.17
C THR A 89 36.16 -3.03 -26.40
N ALA A 90 34.97 -3.62 -26.37
CA ALA A 90 33.98 -3.49 -27.43
C ALA A 90 33.53 -2.03 -27.68
N VAL A 91 33.34 -1.24 -26.62
CA VAL A 91 33.01 0.19 -26.76
C VAL A 91 34.14 0.97 -27.43
N ILE A 92 35.40 0.67 -27.11
CA ILE A 92 36.57 1.34 -27.73
C ILE A 92 36.76 0.90 -29.18
N GLU A 93 36.47 -0.37 -29.50
CA GLU A 93 36.52 -0.88 -30.88
C GLU A 93 35.46 -0.24 -31.79
N GLU A 94 34.29 0.11 -31.24
CA GLU A 94 33.30 0.97 -31.92
C GLU A 94 33.76 2.44 -31.93
N ASP A 95 34.77 2.72 -32.77
CA ASP A 95 35.53 3.96 -32.80
C ASP A 95 34.70 5.23 -33.11
N GLU A 96 33.55 5.04 -33.77
CA GLU A 96 32.58 6.07 -34.15
C GLU A 96 31.47 6.28 -33.10
N SER A 97 31.53 5.57 -31.97
CA SER A 97 30.58 5.75 -30.88
C SER A 97 30.73 7.13 -30.22
N MET A 98 29.63 7.66 -29.71
CA MET A 98 29.63 8.98 -29.06
C MET A 98 30.57 9.05 -27.83
N PRO A 99 30.66 8.01 -26.97
CA PRO A 99 31.65 7.96 -25.90
C PRO A 99 33.09 8.09 -26.41
N VAL A 100 33.49 7.30 -27.42
CA VAL A 100 34.85 7.33 -27.97
C VAL A 100 35.17 8.69 -28.59
N ARG A 101 34.24 9.26 -29.36
CA ARG A 101 34.37 10.62 -29.91
C ARG A 101 34.49 11.69 -28.81
N THR A 102 33.89 11.46 -27.64
CA THR A 102 34.00 12.38 -26.49
C THR A 102 35.34 12.22 -25.79
N LEU A 103 35.81 10.99 -25.57
CA LEU A 103 37.14 10.71 -25.04
C LEU A 103 38.24 11.34 -25.91
N LYS A 104 38.20 11.15 -27.23
CA LYS A 104 39.14 11.78 -28.19
C LYS A 104 39.09 13.31 -28.11
N ALA A 105 37.90 13.90 -28.01
CA ALA A 105 37.75 15.35 -27.88
C ALA A 105 38.26 15.91 -26.54
N LEU A 106 38.32 15.07 -25.50
CA LEU A 106 38.91 15.39 -24.20
C LEU A 106 40.43 15.09 -24.14
N GLY A 107 41.03 14.65 -25.25
CA GLY A 107 42.46 14.37 -25.33
C GLY A 107 42.90 13.00 -24.82
N VAL A 108 41.97 12.08 -24.59
CA VAL A 108 42.27 10.70 -24.17
C VAL A 108 42.84 9.91 -25.35
N ASP A 109 43.97 9.24 -25.15
CA ASP A 109 44.52 8.28 -26.10
C ASP A 109 43.75 6.96 -25.97
N THR A 110 42.74 6.78 -26.83
CA THR A 110 41.88 5.58 -26.84
C THR A 110 42.65 4.32 -27.23
N ALA A 111 43.72 4.43 -28.02
CA ALA A 111 44.57 3.29 -28.36
C ALA A 111 45.42 2.84 -27.15
N GLN A 112 45.92 3.79 -26.36
CA GLN A 112 46.57 3.48 -25.09
C GLN A 112 45.58 2.89 -24.08
N MET A 113 44.39 3.48 -23.94
CA MET A 113 43.33 2.98 -23.06
C MET A 113 42.94 1.54 -23.41
N HIS A 114 42.80 1.24 -24.71
CA HIS A 114 42.52 -0.12 -25.20
C HIS A 114 43.60 -1.12 -24.81
N ARG A 115 44.88 -0.79 -25.00
CA ARG A 115 46.00 -1.65 -24.58
C ARG A 115 45.98 -1.90 -23.08
N MET A 116 45.82 -0.84 -22.29
CA MET A 116 45.80 -0.93 -20.83
C MET A 116 44.61 -1.75 -20.32
N ALA A 117 43.43 -1.59 -20.92
CA ALA A 117 42.24 -2.37 -20.57
C ALA A 117 42.49 -3.88 -20.71
N ARG A 118 43.17 -4.30 -21.80
CA ARG A 118 43.52 -5.71 -22.05
C ARG A 118 44.59 -6.26 -21.12
N THR A 119 45.62 -5.48 -20.78
CA THR A 119 46.79 -5.99 -20.05
C THR A 119 46.73 -5.85 -18.53
N ARG A 120 45.82 -5.02 -17.99
CA ARG A 120 45.78 -4.75 -16.55
C ARG A 120 45.37 -5.99 -15.74
N ALA A 121 46.04 -6.28 -14.64
CA ALA A 121 45.54 -7.30 -13.73
C ALA A 121 44.25 -6.77 -13.09
N LEU A 122 43.13 -7.49 -13.27
CA LEU A 122 41.90 -7.18 -12.54
C LEU A 122 42.13 -7.57 -11.09
N ASP A 123 41.99 -6.62 -10.17
CA ASP A 123 41.96 -6.95 -8.76
C ASP A 123 40.67 -7.73 -8.47
N ARG A 124 40.81 -9.06 -8.35
CA ARG A 124 39.68 -9.96 -8.08
C ARG A 124 39.03 -9.68 -6.72
N SER A 125 39.68 -8.92 -5.83
CA SER A 125 39.09 -8.52 -4.54
C SER A 125 37.97 -7.48 -4.69
N ILE A 126 37.87 -6.82 -5.85
CA ILE A 126 36.84 -5.80 -6.14
C ILE A 126 35.57 -6.43 -6.76
N GLN A 127 35.57 -7.73 -7.05
CA GLN A 127 34.35 -8.43 -7.45
C GLN A 127 33.59 -8.97 -6.23
N GLN A 128 32.80 -8.11 -5.61
CA GLN A 128 31.45 -8.55 -5.27
C GLN A 128 30.45 -7.67 -6.03
N PRO A 129 30.08 -8.04 -7.27
CA PRO A 129 28.97 -7.41 -7.98
C PRO A 129 27.60 -7.74 -7.34
N TYR A 130 27.60 -8.59 -6.30
CA TYR A 130 26.42 -8.96 -5.54
C TYR A 130 26.62 -8.58 -4.08
N ILE A 131 25.79 -7.65 -3.59
CA ILE A 131 25.60 -7.40 -2.16
C ILE A 131 25.26 -8.74 -1.50
N SER A 132 26.05 -9.17 -0.50
CA SER A 132 25.67 -10.36 0.28
C SER A 132 24.47 -10.03 1.15
N VAL A 133 23.51 -10.94 1.21
CA VAL A 133 22.31 -10.81 2.06
C VAL A 133 22.47 -11.80 3.20
N ASP A 134 22.80 -11.27 4.37
CA ASP A 134 22.97 -12.04 5.60
C ASP A 134 21.66 -11.95 6.41
N PHE A 135 21.34 -13.00 7.18
CA PHE A 135 20.15 -13.02 8.04
C PHE A 135 20.57 -13.03 9.50
N ALA A 136 19.92 -12.20 10.33
CA ALA A 136 20.17 -12.21 11.76
C ALA A 136 19.72 -13.53 12.41
N PRO A 137 20.30 -13.96 13.55
CA PRO A 137 19.97 -15.23 14.19
C PRO A 137 18.49 -15.38 14.59
N GLY A 138 17.78 -14.27 14.77
CA GLY A 138 16.35 -14.24 15.10
C GLY A 138 15.41 -14.15 13.89
N PHE A 139 15.94 -14.19 12.67
CA PHE A 139 15.12 -14.21 11.45
C PHE A 139 14.52 -15.61 11.27
N ASP A 140 13.20 -15.67 11.08
CA ASP A 140 12.51 -16.92 10.77
C ASP A 140 12.86 -17.38 9.36
N GLN A 141 13.77 -18.35 9.26
CA GLN A 141 14.25 -18.91 8.00
C GLN A 141 13.18 -19.70 7.24
N SER A 142 11.99 -19.94 7.82
CA SER A 142 10.87 -20.57 7.13
C SER A 142 10.18 -19.64 6.12
N ALA A 143 10.34 -18.32 6.27
CA ALA A 143 9.85 -17.30 5.34
C ALA A 143 10.95 -16.94 4.30
N LEU A 144 11.14 -17.81 3.31
CA LEU A 144 12.18 -17.63 2.29
C LEU A 144 11.87 -16.46 1.35
N LEU A 145 12.82 -15.53 1.23
CA LEU A 145 12.80 -14.49 0.20
C LEU A 145 13.00 -15.13 -1.18
N THR A 146 12.18 -14.74 -2.16
CA THR A 146 12.32 -15.18 -3.56
C THR A 146 13.53 -14.50 -4.22
N ASP A 147 13.97 -15.04 -5.37
CA ASP A 147 15.04 -14.42 -6.15
C ASP A 147 14.69 -12.99 -6.60
N GLU A 148 13.41 -12.71 -6.86
CA GLU A 148 12.92 -11.36 -7.15
C GLU A 148 13.04 -10.43 -5.93
N HIS A 149 12.67 -10.88 -4.72
CA HIS A 149 12.87 -10.10 -3.50
C HIS A 149 14.35 -9.75 -3.29
N LEU A 150 15.24 -10.73 -3.49
CA LEU A 150 16.69 -10.52 -3.39
C LEU A 150 17.20 -9.54 -4.45
N LEU A 151 16.69 -9.61 -5.69
CA LEU A 151 17.03 -8.66 -6.76
C LEU A 151 16.69 -7.21 -6.36
N ILE A 152 15.50 -6.99 -5.80
CA ILE A 152 15.07 -5.66 -5.33
C ILE A 152 15.99 -5.15 -4.22
N LEU A 153 16.25 -5.97 -3.19
CA LEU A 153 17.15 -5.62 -2.08
C LEU A 153 18.56 -5.25 -2.56
N ARG A 154 19.13 -6.06 -3.47
CA ARG A 154 20.47 -5.83 -4.02
C ARG A 154 20.56 -4.55 -4.83
N ARG A 155 19.50 -4.19 -5.57
CA ARG A 155 19.44 -2.91 -6.30
C ARG A 155 19.24 -1.73 -5.36
N MET A 156 18.44 -1.90 -4.31
CA MET A 156 18.15 -0.86 -3.32
C MET A 156 19.39 -0.41 -2.55
N PHE A 157 20.21 -1.35 -2.10
CA PHE A 157 21.39 -1.02 -1.31
C PHE A 157 22.68 -0.95 -2.13
N TYR A 158 22.57 -0.75 -3.46
CA TYR A 158 23.72 -0.68 -4.37
C TYR A 158 24.81 0.25 -3.84
N GLY A 159 26.01 -0.31 -3.61
CA GLY A 159 27.15 0.41 -3.03
C GLY A 159 27.54 -0.04 -1.61
N HIS A 160 26.72 -0.84 -0.94
CA HIS A 160 27.09 -1.53 0.30
C HIS A 160 27.80 -2.86 0.00
N ALA A 161 28.63 -3.33 0.92
CA ALA A 161 29.27 -4.64 0.79
C ALA A 161 28.27 -5.77 1.03
N ARG A 162 27.41 -5.58 2.04
CA ARG A 162 26.38 -6.52 2.42
C ARG A 162 25.23 -5.84 3.13
N ILE A 163 24.11 -6.53 3.23
CA ILE A 163 22.97 -6.15 4.06
C ILE A 163 22.69 -7.26 5.06
N ARG A 164 22.25 -6.90 6.26
CA ARG A 164 21.74 -7.83 7.26
C ARG A 164 20.24 -7.65 7.40
N VAL A 165 19.46 -8.68 7.10
CA VAL A 165 18.02 -8.71 7.34
C VAL A 165 17.80 -9.08 8.80
N GLU A 166 17.30 -8.12 9.58
CA GLU A 166 17.16 -8.27 11.04
C GLU A 166 15.89 -9.06 11.40
N ARG A 167 14.77 -8.74 10.76
CA ARG A 167 13.47 -9.39 10.94
C ARG A 167 12.52 -9.06 9.79
N GLN A 168 11.53 -9.91 9.59
CA GLN A 168 10.34 -9.57 8.82
C GLN A 168 9.30 -8.96 9.77
N LEU A 169 8.77 -7.79 9.41
CA LEU A 169 7.62 -7.23 10.11
C LEU A 169 6.37 -7.90 9.58
N THR A 170 5.49 -8.32 10.48
CA THR A 170 4.21 -8.90 10.11
C THR A 170 3.27 -7.74 9.80
N GLY A 171 3.37 -7.20 8.58
CA GLY A 171 2.41 -6.24 8.05
C GLY A 171 1.02 -6.85 8.17
N GLY A 172 0.13 -6.21 8.93
CA GLY A 172 -1.27 -6.64 8.99
C GLY A 172 -1.86 -6.67 7.57
N PHE A 173 -2.76 -7.62 7.30
CA PHE A 173 -3.67 -7.76 6.14
C PHE A 173 -3.16 -7.55 4.68
N THR A 174 -1.98 -6.99 4.45
CA THR A 174 -1.36 -6.74 3.15
C THR A 174 -0.43 -7.88 2.76
N ARG A 175 -0.37 -8.21 1.47
CA ARG A 175 0.57 -9.21 0.92
C ARG A 175 2.00 -8.69 0.74
N ALA A 176 2.23 -7.39 0.99
CA ALA A 176 3.53 -6.75 0.88
C ALA A 176 4.55 -7.39 1.84
N LEU A 177 5.79 -7.54 1.37
CA LEU A 177 6.91 -7.96 2.17
C LEU A 177 7.52 -6.75 2.87
N VAL A 178 7.50 -6.73 4.21
CA VAL A 178 8.08 -5.66 5.02
C VAL A 178 9.24 -6.21 5.86
N LEU A 179 10.44 -5.64 5.72
CA LEU A 179 11.67 -6.10 6.35
C LEU A 179 12.35 -4.97 7.11
N VAL A 180 13.02 -5.30 8.22
CA VAL A 180 14.01 -4.40 8.84
C VAL A 180 15.39 -4.83 8.34
N VAL A 181 16.12 -3.91 7.72
CA VAL A 181 17.41 -4.17 7.07
C VAL A 181 18.48 -3.20 7.58
N THR A 182 19.66 -3.72 7.91
CA THR A 182 20.84 -2.94 8.29
C THR A 182 21.88 -3.01 7.16
N PRO A 183 22.16 -1.91 6.45
CA PRO A 183 23.22 -1.86 5.43
C PRO A 183 24.62 -1.79 6.05
N ILE A 184 25.60 -2.48 5.45
CA ILE A 184 26.98 -2.57 5.95
C ILE A 184 27.97 -2.20 4.84
N HIS A 185 28.83 -1.23 5.13
CA HIS A 185 29.90 -0.73 4.24
C HIS A 185 31.04 -1.74 4.07
N THR A 186 31.90 -1.50 3.07
CA THR A 186 33.09 -2.33 2.79
C THR A 186 34.12 -2.31 3.91
N ASP A 187 34.14 -1.26 4.73
CA ASP A 187 34.98 -1.13 5.93
C ASP A 187 34.39 -1.82 7.17
N GLY A 188 33.22 -2.45 7.04
CA GLY A 188 32.49 -3.12 8.12
C GLY A 188 31.64 -2.18 8.97
N ARG A 189 31.58 -0.88 8.67
CA ARG A 189 30.72 0.07 9.38
C ARG A 189 29.25 -0.18 9.03
N GLU A 190 28.39 -0.20 10.05
CA GLU A 190 26.94 -0.34 9.88
C GLU A 190 26.28 1.03 9.75
N ASP A 191 25.35 1.15 8.81
CA ASP A 191 24.43 2.28 8.74
C ASP A 191 23.21 2.05 9.67
N ALA A 192 22.39 3.07 9.83
CA ALA A 192 21.14 2.93 10.58
C ALA A 192 20.21 1.90 9.91
N ALA A 193 19.47 1.16 10.73
CA ALA A 193 18.49 0.21 10.22
C ALA A 193 17.36 0.96 9.49
N VAL A 194 16.84 0.36 8.43
CA VAL A 194 15.75 0.90 7.61
C VAL A 194 14.62 -0.12 7.49
N VAL A 195 13.38 0.37 7.31
CA VAL A 195 12.25 -0.50 6.97
C VAL A 195 12.11 -0.55 5.47
N VAL A 196 12.28 -1.72 4.88
CA VAL A 196 12.09 -1.97 3.46
C VAL A 196 10.69 -2.53 3.24
N LYS A 197 9.95 -1.97 2.29
CA LYS A 197 8.69 -2.54 1.79
C LYS A 197 8.89 -2.96 0.33
N ILE A 198 8.53 -4.20 0.00
CA ILE A 198 8.55 -4.76 -1.35
C ILE A 198 7.15 -5.28 -1.67
N ASP A 199 6.60 -4.85 -2.80
CA ASP A 199 5.27 -5.24 -3.27
C ASP A 199 5.19 -5.06 -4.80
N ASP A 200 4.02 -5.35 -5.38
CA ASP A 200 3.68 -5.02 -6.76
C ASP A 200 4.08 -3.56 -7.09
N THR A 201 4.67 -3.36 -8.26
CA THR A 201 5.26 -2.08 -8.68
C THR A 201 4.27 -0.93 -8.56
N ASP A 202 3.02 -1.15 -8.98
CA ASP A 202 1.98 -0.13 -8.91
C ASP A 202 1.69 0.33 -7.48
N HIS A 203 1.69 -0.57 -6.49
CA HIS A 203 1.45 -0.26 -5.08
C HIS A 203 2.57 0.61 -4.50
N ILE A 204 3.82 0.22 -4.77
CA ILE A 204 5.01 0.94 -4.29
C ILE A 204 5.11 2.34 -4.90
N LEU A 205 4.83 2.48 -6.20
CA LEU A 205 4.84 3.78 -6.87
C LEU A 205 3.72 4.70 -6.35
N ASP A 206 2.54 4.14 -6.11
CA ASP A 206 1.40 4.84 -5.51
C ASP A 206 1.71 5.36 -4.11
N GLU A 207 2.28 4.51 -3.26
CA GLU A 207 2.67 4.85 -1.90
C GLU A 207 3.72 5.96 -1.90
N ALA A 208 4.74 5.87 -2.74
CA ALA A 208 5.74 6.91 -2.87
C ALA A 208 5.14 8.25 -3.35
N GLN A 209 4.21 8.20 -4.31
CA GLN A 209 3.50 9.39 -4.78
C GLN A 209 2.63 10.02 -3.67
N ARG A 210 1.91 9.19 -2.90
CA ARG A 210 1.07 9.67 -1.79
C ARG A 210 1.90 10.21 -0.64
N TYR A 211 3.00 9.56 -0.33
CA TYR A 211 3.95 10.06 0.66
C TYR A 211 4.44 11.48 0.29
N GLU A 212 4.90 11.66 -0.96
CA GLU A 212 5.36 12.97 -1.44
C GLU A 212 4.25 14.02 -1.43
N THR A 213 3.01 13.64 -1.76
CA THR A 213 1.88 14.57 -1.91
C THR A 213 1.23 14.95 -0.57
N HIS A 214 1.04 13.98 0.34
CA HIS A 214 0.23 14.16 1.54
C HIS A 214 1.04 14.13 2.86
N VAL A 215 2.23 13.50 2.89
CA VAL A 215 2.89 13.12 4.15
C VAL A 215 4.21 13.86 4.39
N LYS A 216 5.08 13.97 3.37
CA LYS A 216 6.46 14.46 3.50
C LYS A 216 6.59 15.80 4.22
N GLY A 217 5.66 16.72 3.95
CA GLY A 217 5.65 18.08 4.50
C GLY A 217 5.05 18.22 5.90
N ILE A 218 4.40 17.19 6.44
CA ILE A 218 3.68 17.24 7.73
C ILE A 218 4.29 16.34 8.81
N LEU A 219 5.19 15.44 8.43
CA LEU A 219 5.88 14.56 9.38
C LEU A 219 6.72 15.36 10.37
N PRO A 220 6.68 15.02 11.68
CA PRO A 220 7.58 15.59 12.67
C PRO A 220 9.08 15.40 12.32
N PRO A 221 10.00 16.19 12.88
CA PRO A 221 11.41 16.14 12.49
C PRO A 221 12.13 14.81 12.76
N LEU A 222 11.72 14.08 13.80
CA LEU A 222 12.36 12.83 14.28
C LEU A 222 11.49 11.59 13.99
N THR A 223 10.94 11.48 12.79
CA THR A 223 10.11 10.33 12.36
C THR A 223 10.67 9.68 11.11
N ALA A 224 10.09 8.55 10.72
CA ALA A 224 10.51 7.78 9.58
C ALA A 224 10.24 8.56 8.29
N ARG A 225 11.17 8.51 7.34
CA ARG A 225 11.05 9.24 6.06
C ARG A 225 11.46 8.37 4.89
N LEU A 226 10.75 8.53 3.78
CA LEU A 226 11.20 8.06 2.48
C LEU A 226 12.28 9.04 1.98
N GLU A 227 13.52 8.58 1.89
CA GLU A 227 14.66 9.38 1.39
C GLU A 227 14.87 9.20 -0.11
N ASP A 228 14.87 7.94 -0.55
CA ASP A 228 15.19 7.58 -1.93
C ASP A 228 13.95 7.28 -2.78
N ARG A 229 14.15 7.32 -4.09
CA ARG A 229 13.11 6.91 -5.03
C ARG A 229 12.89 5.39 -4.95
N PRO A 230 11.65 4.93 -5.15
CA PRO A 230 11.39 3.51 -5.30
C PRO A 230 12.27 2.85 -6.35
N VAL A 231 12.71 1.63 -6.04
CA VAL A 231 13.45 0.75 -6.92
C VAL A 231 12.45 -0.13 -7.65
N ALA A 232 12.21 0.17 -8.93
CA ALA A 232 11.31 -0.59 -9.79
C ALA A 232 12.07 -1.08 -11.04
N PRO A 233 12.64 -2.29 -11.03
CA PRO A 233 13.30 -2.89 -12.20
C PRO A 233 12.32 -3.15 -13.33
N GLU A 234 12.72 -2.90 -14.59
CA GLU A 234 11.86 -3.18 -15.75
C GLU A 234 11.58 -4.68 -15.98
N ILE A 235 12.39 -5.55 -15.36
CA ILE A 235 12.31 -7.01 -15.52
C ILE A 235 11.53 -7.71 -14.40
N SER A 236 11.02 -6.99 -13.42
CA SER A 236 10.25 -7.55 -12.30
C SER A 236 8.92 -6.79 -12.18
N ASN A 237 7.87 -7.52 -11.81
CA ASN A 237 6.59 -6.91 -11.45
C ASN A 237 6.63 -6.33 -10.03
N LEU A 238 7.67 -6.60 -9.25
CA LEU A 238 7.88 -6.07 -7.91
C LEU A 238 8.74 -4.80 -7.95
N ALA A 239 8.46 -3.92 -7.00
CA ALA A 239 9.30 -2.78 -6.67
C ALA A 239 9.55 -2.74 -5.16
N GLY A 240 10.49 -1.91 -4.73
CA GLY A 240 10.71 -1.66 -3.30
C GLY A 240 10.96 -0.21 -2.99
N LEU A 241 10.61 0.19 -1.77
CA LEU A 241 10.96 1.46 -1.15
C LEU A 241 11.46 1.22 0.28
N TYR A 242 12.12 2.21 0.88
CA TYR A 242 12.52 2.08 2.28
C TYR A 242 12.38 3.38 3.08
N TYR A 243 12.10 3.19 4.37
CA TYR A 243 11.95 4.25 5.35
C TYR A 243 13.20 4.31 6.24
N THR A 244 13.83 5.48 6.32
CA THR A 244 14.91 5.69 7.29
C THR A 244 14.36 5.78 8.70
N LEU A 245 15.03 5.12 9.64
CA LEU A 245 14.64 5.12 11.05
C LEU A 245 15.76 5.72 11.88
N VAL A 246 15.37 6.46 12.91
CA VAL A 246 16.31 6.84 13.97
C VAL A 246 16.40 5.67 14.94
N SER A 247 17.21 4.65 14.62
CA SER A 247 17.43 3.49 15.50
C SER A 247 18.74 3.61 16.31
N LYS A 248 18.73 3.19 17.58
CA LYS A 248 19.97 2.91 18.32
C LYS A 248 20.49 1.53 17.89
N PRO A 249 21.81 1.33 17.71
CA PRO A 249 22.37 0.01 17.42
C PRO A 249 21.89 -1.04 18.43
N GLY A 250 21.42 -2.19 17.94
CA GLY A 250 20.94 -3.31 18.76
C GLY A 250 19.45 -3.30 19.14
N PHE A 251 18.70 -2.26 18.80
CA PHE A 251 17.24 -2.19 19.03
C PHE A 251 16.50 -1.89 17.72
N PRO A 252 16.28 -2.90 16.86
CA PRO A 252 15.47 -2.72 15.65
C PRO A 252 14.02 -2.40 16.05
N PRO A 253 13.33 -1.52 15.32
CA PRO A 253 11.94 -1.21 15.61
C PRO A 253 11.05 -2.43 15.38
N GLN A 254 9.92 -2.41 16.07
CA GLN A 254 8.90 -3.45 16.00
C GLN A 254 7.53 -2.82 15.83
N ASP A 255 6.62 -3.57 15.21
CA ASP A 255 5.22 -3.14 15.13
C ASP A 255 4.60 -3.03 16.53
N LEU A 256 3.55 -2.23 16.66
CA LEU A 256 2.93 -1.94 17.94
C LEU A 256 2.30 -3.19 18.56
N ARG A 257 1.90 -4.18 17.75
CA ARG A 257 1.38 -5.46 18.24
C ARG A 257 2.48 -6.23 19.01
N ALA A 258 3.67 -6.37 18.42
CA ALA A 258 4.81 -6.98 19.11
C ALA A 258 5.22 -6.15 20.33
N ALA A 259 5.25 -4.82 20.20
CA ALA A 259 5.60 -3.94 21.30
C ALA A 259 4.61 -4.00 22.47
N ALA A 260 3.31 -4.15 22.20
CA ALA A 260 2.26 -4.28 23.22
C ALA A 260 2.48 -5.50 24.12
N LEU A 261 2.93 -6.62 23.55
CA LEU A 261 3.23 -7.84 24.30
C LEU A 261 4.42 -7.66 25.24
N GLU A 262 5.41 -6.86 24.86
CA GLU A 262 6.59 -6.58 25.68
C GLU A 262 6.34 -5.49 26.74
N MET A 263 5.63 -4.41 26.38
CA MET A 263 5.43 -3.26 27.27
C MET A 263 4.26 -3.42 28.25
N GLY A 264 3.34 -4.35 27.97
CA GLY A 264 2.06 -4.51 28.66
C GLY A 264 0.92 -3.76 27.96
N ILE A 265 -0.20 -4.45 27.72
CA ILE A 265 -1.36 -3.90 26.98
C ILE A 265 -1.97 -2.68 27.71
N ASP A 266 -1.96 -2.67 29.04
CA ASP A 266 -2.44 -1.57 29.87
C ASP A 266 -1.69 -0.25 29.61
N ARG A 267 -0.40 -0.34 29.26
CA ARG A 267 0.45 0.82 28.96
C ARG A 267 0.31 1.34 27.54
N VAL A 268 -0.19 0.53 26.61
CA VAL A 268 -0.35 0.91 25.20
C VAL A 268 -1.30 2.10 25.05
N GLY A 269 -2.35 2.21 25.87
CA GLY A 269 -3.25 3.38 25.83
C GLY A 269 -2.54 4.69 26.16
N THR A 270 -1.72 4.70 27.21
CA THR A 270 -0.90 5.87 27.58
C THR A 270 0.11 6.19 26.48
N TRP A 271 0.72 5.16 25.89
CA TRP A 271 1.68 5.30 24.79
C TRP A 271 1.03 5.90 23.52
N LEU A 272 -0.13 5.40 23.11
CA LEU A 272 -0.88 5.92 21.95
C LEU A 272 -1.19 7.40 22.10
N ARG A 273 -1.54 7.84 23.31
CA ARG A 273 -1.83 9.24 23.57
C ARG A 273 -0.58 10.12 23.50
N GLN A 274 0.47 9.75 24.23
CA GLN A 274 1.67 10.58 24.39
C GLN A 274 2.62 10.53 23.20
N GLN A 275 2.81 9.36 22.61
CA GLN A 275 3.83 9.14 21.58
C GLN A 275 3.24 9.19 20.18
N LEU A 276 1.99 8.76 19.98
CA LEU A 276 1.34 8.84 18.66
C LEU A 276 0.51 10.11 18.51
N TYR A 277 -0.53 10.31 19.32
CA TYR A 277 -1.45 11.42 19.14
C TYR A 277 -0.83 12.79 19.43
N ASP A 278 -0.12 12.97 20.55
CA ASP A 278 0.48 14.27 20.89
C ASP A 278 1.62 14.66 19.94
N GLN A 279 2.42 13.69 19.49
CA GLN A 279 3.57 13.92 18.61
C GLN A 279 3.15 14.29 17.18
N PHE A 280 2.16 13.58 16.61
CA PHE A 280 1.71 13.78 15.22
C PHE A 280 0.50 14.71 15.13
N GLY A 281 -0.30 14.81 16.19
CA GLY A 281 -1.61 15.47 16.19
C GLY A 281 -1.58 16.88 15.64
N ARG A 282 -0.66 17.73 16.12
CA ARG A 282 -0.58 19.14 15.70
C ARG A 282 -0.35 19.35 14.21
N THR A 283 0.42 18.48 13.56
CA THR A 283 0.74 18.57 12.13
C THR A 283 -0.16 17.70 11.26
N TRP A 284 -0.97 16.84 11.88
CA TRP A 284 -1.77 15.82 11.22
C TRP A 284 -3.26 15.92 11.62
N TRP A 285 -3.73 15.07 12.52
CA TRP A 285 -5.15 14.93 12.87
C TRP A 285 -5.80 16.18 13.46
N GLN A 286 -5.05 17.07 14.12
CA GLN A 286 -5.60 18.30 14.71
C GLN A 286 -5.78 19.43 13.69
N GLN A 287 -5.32 19.28 12.45
CA GLN A 287 -5.56 20.23 11.35
C GLN A 287 -6.97 20.09 10.76
N ARG A 288 -7.97 20.05 11.63
CA ARG A 288 -9.36 19.73 11.30
C ARG A 288 -10.07 20.90 10.64
N ARG A 289 -10.89 20.59 9.65
CA ARG A 289 -11.81 21.55 9.02
C ARG A 289 -13.22 20.94 9.01
N PRO A 290 -14.28 21.74 9.20
CA PRO A 290 -15.65 21.24 9.05
C PRO A 290 -15.85 20.57 7.70
N PHE A 291 -16.45 19.39 7.71
CA PHE A 291 -16.59 18.55 6.53
C PHE A 291 -17.97 17.89 6.54
N ARG A 292 -18.81 18.29 5.59
CA ARG A 292 -20.10 17.63 5.36
C ARG A 292 -19.95 16.73 4.15
N PHE A 293 -20.20 15.44 4.33
CA PHE A 293 -19.94 14.44 3.29
C PHE A 293 -21.10 13.44 3.22
N GLN A 294 -21.29 12.87 2.03
CA GLN A 294 -22.17 11.71 1.88
C GLN A 294 -21.34 10.48 2.26
N VAL A 295 -21.85 9.62 3.11
CA VAL A 295 -21.06 8.52 3.70
C VAL A 295 -20.40 7.66 2.62
N TRP A 296 -21.10 7.35 1.54
CA TRP A 296 -20.54 6.57 0.45
C TRP A 296 -19.28 7.16 -0.20
N THR A 297 -19.10 8.49 -0.24
CA THR A 297 -17.93 9.11 -0.89
C THR A 297 -16.65 8.78 -0.15
N GLU A 298 -16.76 8.55 1.16
CA GLU A 298 -15.63 8.24 2.05
C GLU A 298 -15.49 6.74 2.34
N TYR A 299 -16.58 5.97 2.29
CA TYR A 299 -16.63 4.62 2.85
C TYR A 299 -17.01 3.50 1.89
N ASP A 300 -17.62 3.77 0.73
CA ASP A 300 -18.10 2.69 -0.15
C ASP A 300 -16.97 1.75 -0.62
N TRP A 301 -15.78 2.31 -0.86
CA TRP A 301 -14.59 1.56 -1.30
C TRP A 301 -14.09 0.53 -0.27
N LEU A 302 -14.47 0.66 1.01
CA LEU A 302 -14.12 -0.30 2.07
C LEU A 302 -14.87 -1.62 1.92
N LEU A 303 -16.10 -1.54 1.40
CA LEU A 303 -16.99 -2.68 1.29
C LEU A 303 -16.60 -3.58 0.11
N PRO A 304 -17.03 -4.84 0.09
CA PRO A 304 -16.86 -5.72 -1.07
C PRO A 304 -17.39 -5.06 -2.37
N PRO A 305 -16.90 -5.50 -3.54
CA PRO A 305 -17.43 -5.02 -4.82
C PRO A 305 -18.96 -5.08 -4.87
N ILE A 306 -19.59 -4.08 -5.49
CA ILE A 306 -21.05 -4.03 -5.66
C ILE A 306 -21.54 -5.26 -6.42
N PHE A 307 -20.77 -5.67 -7.43
CA PHE A 307 -20.99 -6.87 -8.23
C PHE A 307 -19.64 -7.54 -8.54
N THR A 308 -19.65 -8.86 -8.54
CA THR A 308 -18.68 -9.70 -9.24
C THR A 308 -19.38 -10.22 -10.49
N LEU A 309 -18.83 -9.88 -11.65
CA LEU A 309 -19.36 -10.23 -12.97
C LEU A 309 -18.49 -11.30 -13.63
N GLN A 310 -19.12 -12.19 -14.39
CA GLN A 310 -18.46 -13.05 -15.35
C GLN A 310 -18.51 -12.37 -16.72
N HIS A 311 -17.35 -12.15 -17.35
CA HIS A 311 -17.27 -11.48 -18.65
C HIS A 311 -18.16 -12.15 -19.71
N ILE A 312 -18.83 -11.33 -20.53
CA ILE A 312 -19.57 -11.77 -21.72
C ILE A 312 -19.15 -10.92 -22.92
N GLU A 313 -19.23 -11.50 -24.11
CA GLU A 313 -18.94 -10.79 -25.35
C GLU A 313 -20.07 -9.83 -25.73
N ASP A 314 -19.74 -8.77 -26.48
CA ASP A 314 -20.72 -7.75 -26.89
C ASP A 314 -21.89 -8.31 -27.71
N GLU A 315 -21.69 -9.44 -28.40
CA GLU A 315 -22.71 -10.12 -29.20
C GLU A 315 -23.83 -10.74 -28.36
N ASP A 316 -23.58 -11.02 -27.08
CA ASP A 316 -24.54 -11.64 -26.16
C ASP A 316 -25.44 -10.62 -25.42
N ILE A 317 -25.16 -9.32 -25.59
CA ILE A 317 -25.87 -8.23 -24.89
C ILE A 317 -27.25 -8.00 -25.53
N GLN A 318 -28.29 -8.01 -24.70
CA GLN A 318 -29.65 -7.67 -25.09
C GLN A 318 -29.98 -6.20 -24.79
N PRO A 319 -30.87 -5.54 -25.57
CA PRO A 319 -31.28 -4.16 -25.30
C PRO A 319 -31.99 -3.95 -23.96
N THR A 320 -32.48 -5.03 -23.34
CA THR A 320 -33.17 -5.02 -22.04
C THR A 320 -32.21 -5.11 -20.86
N ASP A 321 -30.92 -5.30 -21.09
CA ASP A 321 -29.93 -5.52 -20.04
C ASP A 321 -29.66 -4.24 -19.21
N HIS A 322 -29.19 -4.44 -17.99
CA HIS A 322 -29.01 -3.34 -17.04
C HIS A 322 -27.77 -2.52 -17.40
N VAL A 323 -27.95 -1.24 -17.73
CA VAL A 323 -26.82 -0.33 -18.03
C VAL A 323 -26.48 0.53 -16.82
N LEU A 324 -25.27 0.33 -16.29
CA LEU A 324 -24.65 1.16 -15.25
C LEU A 324 -23.62 2.07 -15.91
N ARG A 325 -23.87 3.37 -15.88
CA ARG A 325 -23.01 4.40 -16.46
C ARG A 325 -22.50 5.33 -15.39
N VAL A 326 -21.25 5.77 -15.46
CA VAL A 326 -20.72 6.81 -14.56
C VAL A 326 -21.19 8.22 -14.99
N PRO A 327 -21.78 9.04 -14.10
CA PRO A 327 -22.03 8.81 -12.67
C PRO A 327 -23.15 7.80 -12.40
N VAL A 328 -22.88 6.85 -11.49
CA VAL A 328 -23.74 5.69 -11.22
C VAL A 328 -25.07 6.13 -10.59
N ASN A 329 -26.18 5.74 -11.22
CA ASN A 329 -27.52 5.86 -10.64
C ASN A 329 -27.82 4.61 -9.79
N ARG A 330 -27.87 4.78 -8.46
CA ARG A 330 -28.06 3.70 -7.49
C ARG A 330 -29.41 3.01 -7.58
N ALA A 331 -30.49 3.74 -7.87
CA ALA A 331 -31.81 3.14 -7.98
C ALA A 331 -31.93 2.12 -9.13
N ARG A 332 -30.97 2.12 -10.06
CA ARG A 332 -30.85 1.09 -11.10
C ARG A 332 -30.15 -0.18 -10.62
N MET A 333 -29.40 -0.11 -9.52
CA MET A 333 -28.68 -1.23 -8.92
C MET A 333 -29.58 -2.12 -8.08
N ASP A 334 -30.56 -1.53 -7.38
CA ASP A 334 -31.47 -2.25 -6.46
C ASP A 334 -32.29 -3.36 -7.14
N LYS A 335 -32.36 -3.35 -8.47
CA LYS A 335 -33.13 -4.30 -9.29
C LYS A 335 -32.27 -5.40 -9.91
N ILE A 336 -30.96 -5.39 -9.66
CA ILE A 336 -30.00 -6.31 -10.27
C ILE A 336 -29.80 -7.48 -9.33
N GLU A 337 -30.12 -8.68 -9.80
CA GLU A 337 -29.99 -9.93 -9.06
C GLU A 337 -28.92 -10.84 -9.67
N HIS A 338 -28.62 -11.93 -8.97
CA HIS A 338 -27.73 -12.97 -9.48
C HIS A 338 -28.24 -13.52 -10.83
N GLY A 339 -27.36 -13.57 -11.82
CA GLY A 339 -27.65 -14.09 -13.16
C GLY A 339 -28.07 -13.03 -14.18
N ASP A 340 -28.36 -11.80 -13.76
CA ASP A 340 -28.68 -10.69 -14.65
C ASP A 340 -27.45 -10.25 -15.44
N THR A 341 -27.68 -9.68 -16.63
CA THR A 341 -26.62 -9.08 -17.44
C THR A 341 -26.51 -7.60 -17.13
N VAL A 342 -25.28 -7.15 -16.85
CA VAL A 342 -24.95 -5.76 -16.55
C VAL A 342 -23.91 -5.25 -17.54
N VAL A 343 -24.21 -4.12 -18.17
CA VAL A 343 -23.28 -3.36 -19.02
C VAL A 343 -22.74 -2.18 -18.22
N LEU A 344 -21.42 -2.10 -18.10
CA LEU A 344 -20.71 -1.02 -17.44
C LEU A 344 -20.18 -0.05 -18.50
N GLU A 345 -20.48 1.24 -18.34
CA GLU A 345 -20.02 2.30 -19.24
C GLU A 345 -19.22 3.37 -18.50
N ASN A 346 -18.05 3.73 -19.05
CA ASN A 346 -17.15 4.77 -18.55
C ASN A 346 -16.60 4.51 -17.13
N PHE A 347 -16.41 3.23 -16.78
CA PHE A 347 -15.72 2.85 -15.55
C PHE A 347 -14.20 2.92 -15.75
N THR A 348 -13.47 3.13 -14.67
CA THR A 348 -12.00 3.20 -14.68
C THR A 348 -11.40 1.95 -14.07
N VAL A 349 -10.37 1.39 -14.72
CA VAL A 349 -9.57 0.28 -14.21
C VAL A 349 -8.83 0.72 -12.95
N LEU A 350 -9.23 0.15 -11.82
CA LEU A 350 -8.58 0.33 -10.53
C LEU A 350 -7.38 -0.63 -10.39
N ARG A 351 -7.55 -1.89 -10.81
CA ARG A 351 -6.52 -2.94 -10.72
C ARG A 351 -6.72 -4.01 -11.78
N VAL A 352 -5.62 -4.64 -12.20
CA VAL A 352 -5.60 -5.77 -13.13
C VAL A 352 -4.85 -6.92 -12.43
N TYR A 353 -5.40 -8.13 -12.52
CA TYR A 353 -4.75 -9.37 -12.08
C TYR A 353 -4.59 -10.30 -13.29
N PRO A 354 -3.50 -10.14 -14.08
CA PRO A 354 -3.32 -10.86 -15.34
C PRO A 354 -3.42 -12.38 -15.19
N GLU A 355 -2.71 -12.93 -14.20
CA GLU A 355 -2.65 -14.37 -13.91
C GLU A 355 -4.01 -14.99 -13.54
N ARG A 356 -4.96 -14.17 -13.10
CA ARG A 356 -6.30 -14.62 -12.69
C ARG A 356 -7.37 -14.30 -13.73
N GLY A 357 -7.04 -13.52 -14.76
CA GLY A 357 -8.04 -12.99 -15.71
C GLY A 357 -9.08 -12.11 -15.02
N ILE A 358 -8.67 -11.30 -14.02
CA ILE A 358 -9.57 -10.44 -13.23
C ILE A 358 -9.19 -8.97 -13.43
N ILE A 359 -10.18 -8.11 -13.64
CA ILE A 359 -10.03 -6.66 -13.53
C ILE A 359 -10.98 -6.10 -12.46
N GLN A 360 -10.52 -5.09 -11.74
CA GLN A 360 -11.34 -4.32 -10.82
C GLN A 360 -11.57 -2.93 -11.40
N LEU A 361 -12.83 -2.54 -11.43
CA LEU A 361 -13.32 -1.30 -11.99
C LEU A 361 -13.92 -0.44 -10.88
N ALA A 362 -13.86 0.87 -11.03
CA ALA A 362 -14.52 1.83 -10.14
C ALA A 362 -14.96 3.06 -10.93
N THR A 363 -15.61 4.04 -10.28
CA THR A 363 -16.08 5.23 -11.00
C THR A 363 -14.96 6.09 -11.59
N GLY A 364 -13.76 6.10 -10.98
CA GLY A 364 -12.61 6.87 -11.45
C GLY A 364 -12.77 8.39 -11.43
N ARG A 365 -13.90 8.91 -10.93
CA ARG A 365 -14.21 10.35 -10.87
C ARG A 365 -14.36 10.86 -9.43
N GLY A 366 -14.20 12.16 -9.24
CA GLY A 366 -14.36 12.83 -7.94
C GLY A 366 -13.08 12.93 -7.11
N ASN A 367 -13.26 13.14 -5.80
CA ASN A 367 -12.16 13.15 -4.82
C ASN A 367 -11.55 11.75 -4.67
N GLU A 368 -10.41 11.64 -3.99
CA GLU A 368 -9.61 10.41 -3.98
C GLU A 368 -10.36 9.16 -3.49
N ALA A 369 -11.21 9.29 -2.47
CA ALA A 369 -12.04 8.19 -1.99
C ALA A 369 -13.18 7.86 -2.97
N THR A 370 -13.84 8.87 -3.53
CA THR A 370 -14.95 8.71 -4.50
C THR A 370 -14.50 7.96 -5.76
N ARG A 371 -13.27 8.20 -6.24
CA ARG A 371 -12.71 7.50 -7.41
C ARG A 371 -12.71 5.98 -7.25
N ARG A 372 -12.68 5.49 -6.01
CA ARG A 372 -12.65 4.06 -5.64
C ARG A 372 -14.03 3.50 -5.31
N ALA A 373 -15.07 4.33 -5.27
CA ALA A 373 -16.44 3.90 -5.00
C ALA A 373 -17.04 3.11 -6.17
N TYR A 374 -18.10 2.35 -5.88
CA TYR A 374 -18.82 1.46 -6.77
C TYR A 374 -17.90 0.45 -7.45
N ARG A 375 -17.03 -0.16 -6.64
CA ARG A 375 -16.08 -1.14 -7.16
C ARG A 375 -16.84 -2.33 -7.77
N VAL A 376 -16.54 -2.65 -9.02
CA VAL A 376 -17.03 -3.86 -9.71
C VAL A 376 -15.84 -4.74 -10.03
N GLU A 377 -15.98 -6.05 -9.87
CA GLU A 377 -14.98 -7.02 -10.27
C GLU A 377 -15.48 -7.78 -11.48
N ILE A 378 -14.65 -7.94 -12.51
CA ILE A 378 -14.97 -8.76 -13.69
C ILE A 378 -13.93 -9.87 -13.80
N ASN A 379 -14.42 -11.10 -13.86
CA ASN A 379 -13.63 -12.32 -13.93
C ASN A 379 -13.70 -12.94 -15.34
N GLN A 380 -12.75 -13.83 -15.63
CA GLN A 380 -12.64 -14.58 -16.90
C GLN A 380 -12.46 -13.68 -18.13
N ILE A 381 -11.72 -12.59 -17.99
CA ILE A 381 -11.30 -11.77 -19.13
C ILE A 381 -10.08 -12.40 -19.79
N ASP A 382 -10.12 -12.55 -21.11
CA ASP A 382 -8.93 -12.85 -21.91
C ASP A 382 -8.05 -11.61 -22.04
N LEU A 383 -7.11 -11.46 -21.10
CA LEU A 383 -6.15 -10.35 -21.08
C LEU A 383 -5.00 -10.53 -22.10
N GLY A 384 -5.00 -11.61 -22.89
CA GLY A 384 -4.01 -11.85 -23.93
C GLY A 384 -4.19 -10.98 -25.17
N ALA A 385 -5.40 -10.50 -25.45
CA ALA A 385 -5.73 -9.71 -26.65
C ALA A 385 -5.86 -8.19 -26.39
N ALA A 386 -6.27 -7.79 -25.19
CA ALA A 386 -6.40 -6.39 -24.77
C ALA A 386 -5.62 -6.15 -23.46
N LEU A 387 -4.52 -5.40 -23.54
CA LEU A 387 -3.76 -4.98 -22.36
C LEU A 387 -4.55 -3.88 -21.62
N HIS A 388 -5.45 -4.29 -20.72
CA HIS A 388 -6.01 -3.35 -19.77
C HIS A 388 -4.93 -2.86 -18.82
N TYR A 389 -4.94 -1.57 -18.50
CA TYR A 389 -4.00 -0.98 -17.57
C TYR A 389 -4.68 -0.05 -16.59
N ARG A 390 -4.07 0.13 -15.43
CA ARG A 390 -4.64 0.97 -14.38
C ARG A 390 -4.84 2.41 -14.83
N GLY A 391 -6.00 2.98 -14.49
CA GLY A 391 -6.40 4.32 -14.89
C GLY A 391 -7.00 4.41 -16.30
N GLU A 392 -7.01 3.31 -17.06
CA GLU A 392 -7.77 3.21 -18.31
C GLU A 392 -9.26 3.42 -18.03
N VAL A 393 -9.91 4.23 -18.86
CA VAL A 393 -11.37 4.36 -18.86
C VAL A 393 -11.91 3.38 -19.87
N ILE A 394 -12.62 2.36 -19.39
CA ILE A 394 -13.33 1.41 -20.23
C ILE A 394 -14.63 2.07 -20.70
N GLU A 395 -14.73 2.29 -22.01
CA GLU A 395 -15.91 2.89 -22.61
C GLU A 395 -17.15 2.02 -22.38
N ARG A 396 -17.00 0.71 -22.59
CA ARG A 396 -18.05 -0.29 -22.42
C ARG A 396 -17.45 -1.67 -22.13
N ILE A 397 -18.02 -2.38 -21.16
CA ILE A 397 -17.76 -3.80 -20.89
C ILE A 397 -19.00 -4.42 -20.26
N ALA A 398 -19.27 -5.68 -20.55
CA ALA A 398 -20.44 -6.38 -20.02
C ALA A 398 -20.07 -7.64 -19.26
N GLY A 399 -20.94 -8.04 -18.34
CA GLY A 399 -20.82 -9.31 -17.65
C GLY A 399 -22.11 -9.75 -17.00
N ARG A 400 -22.21 -11.05 -16.75
CA ARG A 400 -23.31 -11.67 -16.01
C ARG A 400 -23.00 -11.62 -14.51
N VAL A 401 -23.95 -11.20 -13.69
CA VAL A 401 -23.79 -11.10 -12.24
C VAL A 401 -23.61 -12.50 -11.66
N TRP A 402 -22.41 -12.77 -11.15
CA TRP A 402 -22.08 -13.98 -10.41
C TRP A 402 -22.32 -13.82 -8.92
N LYS A 403 -22.10 -12.61 -8.38
CA LYS A 403 -22.28 -12.33 -6.96
C LYS A 403 -22.57 -10.85 -6.72
N THR A 404 -23.48 -10.56 -5.80
CA THR A 404 -23.71 -9.19 -5.31
C THR A 404 -22.89 -8.90 -4.06
N ARG A 405 -22.74 -7.62 -3.71
CA ARG A 405 -22.18 -7.21 -2.41
C ARG A 405 -22.94 -7.84 -1.25
N GLN A 406 -24.27 -7.85 -1.33
CA GLN A 406 -25.14 -8.41 -0.29
C GLN A 406 -24.83 -9.89 -0.05
N GLU A 407 -24.80 -10.69 -1.12
CA GLU A 407 -24.44 -12.11 -1.04
C GLU A 407 -23.01 -12.29 -0.51
N THR A 408 -22.08 -11.38 -0.84
CA THR A 408 -20.71 -11.45 -0.31
C THR A 408 -20.66 -11.24 1.18
N LEU A 409 -21.35 -10.24 1.69
CA LEU A 409 -21.45 -9.96 3.11
C LEU A 409 -22.19 -11.07 3.85
N THR A 410 -23.32 -11.56 3.31
CA THR A 410 -24.09 -12.66 3.89
C THR A 410 -23.27 -13.95 3.95
N ASN A 411 -22.58 -14.34 2.87
CA ASN A 411 -21.72 -15.52 2.88
C ASN A 411 -20.56 -15.37 3.87
N ALA A 412 -19.98 -14.18 4.00
CA ALA A 412 -18.92 -13.91 4.97
C ALA A 412 -19.41 -14.02 6.42
N ALA A 413 -20.67 -13.69 6.70
CA ALA A 413 -21.30 -13.85 8.00
C ALA A 413 -21.75 -15.30 8.28
N ASP A 414 -22.22 -16.01 7.26
CA ASP A 414 -22.69 -17.41 7.36
C ASP A 414 -21.56 -18.36 7.80
N ILE A 415 -20.35 -18.17 7.25
CA ILE A 415 -19.13 -18.92 7.63
C ILE A 415 -18.81 -18.81 9.13
N LEU A 416 -19.31 -17.79 9.83
CA LEU A 416 -19.03 -17.56 11.26
C LEU A 416 -19.85 -18.48 12.18
N GLU A 417 -20.82 -19.21 11.61
CA GLU A 417 -21.76 -20.09 12.30
C GLU A 417 -22.45 -19.36 13.47
N PRO A 418 -23.21 -18.28 13.21
CA PRO A 418 -23.86 -17.52 14.26
C PRO A 418 -25.00 -18.31 14.91
N PRO A 419 -25.20 -18.18 16.23
CA PRO A 419 -26.28 -18.84 16.96
C PRO A 419 -27.64 -18.12 16.77
N PHE A 420 -27.75 -17.25 15.77
CA PHE A 420 -28.93 -16.46 15.45
C PHE A 420 -29.15 -16.42 13.93
N ASP A 421 -30.40 -16.16 13.51
CA ASP A 421 -30.76 -16.13 12.10
C ASP A 421 -30.26 -14.85 11.41
N LEU A 422 -29.37 -15.01 10.41
CA LEU A 422 -28.84 -13.92 9.59
C LEU A 422 -29.88 -13.24 8.70
N ARG A 423 -31.07 -13.84 8.52
CA ARG A 423 -32.19 -13.23 7.80
C ARG A 423 -33.09 -12.40 8.71
N ALA A 424 -32.95 -12.51 10.02
CA ALA A 424 -33.73 -11.71 10.95
C ALA A 424 -33.35 -10.23 10.84
N ALA A 425 -34.34 -9.34 11.03
CA ALA A 425 -34.10 -7.90 11.04
C ALA A 425 -33.19 -7.46 12.21
N GLN A 426 -33.17 -8.25 13.29
CA GLN A 426 -32.42 -7.97 14.51
C GLN A 426 -31.86 -9.28 15.10
N PHE A 427 -30.72 -9.17 15.78
CA PHE A 427 -30.06 -10.25 16.50
C PHE A 427 -30.33 -10.11 18.00
N TYR A 428 -30.72 -11.20 18.65
CA TYR A 428 -30.80 -11.27 20.11
C TYR A 428 -29.52 -11.89 20.66
N LEU A 429 -28.80 -11.15 21.50
CA LEU A 429 -27.59 -11.60 22.17
C LEU A 429 -27.90 -12.02 23.60
N ASP A 430 -27.72 -13.31 23.90
CA ASP A 430 -28.01 -13.91 25.22
C ASP A 430 -26.77 -13.94 26.13
N GLY A 431 -26.10 -12.78 26.26
CA GLY A 431 -24.85 -12.63 27.01
C GLY A 431 -25.00 -12.00 28.41
N PRO A 432 -23.88 -11.63 29.08
CA PRO A 432 -23.89 -11.00 30.41
C PRO A 432 -24.76 -9.74 30.52
N GLN A 433 -24.98 -9.07 29.38
CA GLN A 433 -25.92 -7.96 29.23
C GLN A 433 -26.77 -8.21 27.98
N PRO A 434 -27.91 -8.94 28.11
CA PRO A 434 -28.74 -9.29 26.97
C PRO A 434 -29.22 -8.06 26.23
N ARG A 435 -29.15 -8.11 24.90
CA ARG A 435 -29.52 -6.97 24.05
C ARG A 435 -29.96 -7.41 22.68
N THR A 436 -30.76 -6.54 22.05
CA THR A 436 -31.21 -6.73 20.66
C THR A 436 -30.50 -5.73 19.77
N LEU A 437 -29.76 -6.20 18.77
CA LEU A 437 -29.02 -5.37 17.83
C LEU A 437 -29.65 -5.42 16.42
N PRO A 438 -29.63 -4.33 15.64
CA PRO A 438 -30.08 -4.36 14.25
C PRO A 438 -29.15 -5.25 13.43
N ASN A 439 -29.69 -5.93 12.43
CA ASN A 439 -28.87 -6.71 11.51
C ASN A 439 -28.08 -5.77 10.59
N PRO A 440 -26.74 -5.69 10.73
CA PRO A 440 -25.96 -4.72 9.98
C PRO A 440 -25.94 -5.02 8.48
N LEU A 441 -26.18 -6.28 8.08
CA LEU A 441 -26.24 -6.69 6.68
C LEU A 441 -27.49 -6.16 5.97
N LEU A 442 -28.53 -5.76 6.72
CA LEU A 442 -29.76 -5.18 6.17
C LEU A 442 -29.78 -3.65 6.24
N HIS A 443 -28.87 -3.05 7.01
CA HIS A 443 -28.91 -1.61 7.33
C HIS A 443 -27.68 -0.82 6.88
N TYR A 444 -26.59 -1.48 6.46
CA TYR A 444 -25.38 -0.74 6.03
C TYR A 444 -25.64 0.13 4.80
N GLU A 445 -26.57 -0.25 3.93
CA GLU A 445 -26.88 0.51 2.73
C GLU A 445 -27.50 1.87 3.08
N ASP A 446 -28.45 1.89 4.02
CA ASP A 446 -29.05 3.11 4.57
C ASP A 446 -27.97 4.10 5.06
N LEU A 447 -26.90 3.57 5.67
CA LEU A 447 -25.76 4.41 6.11
C LEU A 447 -25.04 5.05 4.93
N LEU A 448 -24.82 4.32 3.83
CA LEU A 448 -24.15 4.85 2.64
C LEU A 448 -24.92 6.02 2.01
N TYR A 449 -26.24 6.07 2.21
CA TYR A 449 -27.11 7.18 1.76
C TYR A 449 -27.13 8.36 2.73
N TYR A 450 -26.67 8.17 3.96
CA TYR A 450 -26.67 9.21 4.96
C TYR A 450 -25.71 10.35 4.61
N GLN A 451 -26.09 11.57 4.99
CA GLN A 451 -25.23 12.74 4.89
C GLN A 451 -24.78 13.13 6.29
N ALA A 452 -23.50 12.89 6.58
CA ALA A 452 -22.91 13.14 7.89
C ALA A 452 -22.27 14.53 7.96
N ASN A 453 -22.29 15.10 9.16
CA ASN A 453 -21.43 16.24 9.51
C ASN A 453 -20.25 15.70 10.31
N GLY A 454 -19.05 16.04 9.89
CA GLY A 454 -17.84 15.65 10.57
C GLY A 454 -16.70 16.64 10.35
N SER A 455 -15.48 16.14 10.47
CA SER A 455 -14.27 16.91 10.19
C SER A 455 -13.38 16.21 9.17
N THR A 456 -12.63 17.00 8.40
CA THR A 456 -11.60 16.48 7.49
C THR A 456 -10.21 16.98 7.91
N SER A 457 -9.24 16.08 7.77
CA SER A 457 -7.82 16.33 7.95
C SER A 457 -7.03 15.41 7.02
N LYS A 458 -5.70 15.56 7.03
CA LYS A 458 -4.83 14.49 6.57
C LYS A 458 -5.09 13.24 7.42
N ILE A 459 -5.14 12.09 6.77
CA ILE A 459 -5.33 10.77 7.37
C ILE A 459 -4.32 9.80 6.78
N HIS A 460 -3.94 8.79 7.57
CA HIS A 460 -3.17 7.64 7.12
C HIS A 460 -3.98 6.79 6.15
N GLY A 461 -5.27 6.61 6.43
CA GLY A 461 -6.23 5.89 5.60
C GLY A 461 -6.22 4.37 5.74
N ASP A 462 -5.30 3.82 6.54
CA ASP A 462 -5.22 2.40 6.91
C ASP A 462 -4.41 2.24 8.21
N LEU A 463 -4.78 2.99 9.25
CA LEU A 463 -4.05 2.99 10.52
C LEU A 463 -4.42 1.75 11.35
N HIS A 464 -3.48 0.83 11.52
CA HIS A 464 -3.61 -0.36 12.37
C HIS A 464 -2.27 -0.66 13.06
N LEU A 465 -2.26 -1.60 14.02
CA LEU A 465 -1.08 -1.91 14.85
C LEU A 465 0.18 -2.27 14.04
N GLY A 466 0.01 -2.86 12.86
CA GLY A 466 1.10 -3.21 11.94
C GLY A 466 1.75 -2.02 11.23
N ASN A 467 1.04 -0.90 11.08
CA ASN A 467 1.53 0.32 10.42
C ASN A 467 2.08 1.35 11.42
N ILE A 468 2.02 1.02 12.71
CA ILE A 468 2.60 1.80 13.80
C ILE A 468 3.81 1.04 14.31
N LEU A 469 5.00 1.63 14.20
CA LEU A 469 6.22 1.06 14.76
C LEU A 469 6.63 1.79 16.03
N VAL A 470 7.17 1.02 16.98
CA VAL A 470 7.80 1.52 18.19
C VAL A 470 9.31 1.43 17.99
N GLY A 471 9.98 2.58 17.92
CA GLY A 471 11.43 2.64 17.86
C GLY A 471 12.05 3.03 19.20
N PRO A 472 13.33 3.43 19.23
CA PRO A 472 14.05 3.62 20.48
C PRO A 472 13.47 4.75 21.33
N ASN A 473 13.56 4.57 22.65
CA ASN A 473 12.96 5.45 23.66
C ASN A 473 11.42 5.57 23.49
N ASP A 474 10.76 4.49 23.08
CA ASP A 474 9.31 4.41 22.90
C ASP A 474 8.74 5.43 21.89
N THR A 475 9.54 5.86 20.91
CA THR A 475 9.09 6.82 19.90
C THR A 475 8.20 6.17 18.84
N ALA A 476 7.13 6.85 18.43
CA ALA A 476 6.20 6.35 17.43
C ALA A 476 6.67 6.69 16.00
N PHE A 477 6.58 5.70 15.13
CA PHE A 477 6.82 5.83 13.69
C PHE A 477 5.61 5.29 12.91
N LEU A 478 5.30 5.93 11.79
CA LEU A 478 4.27 5.49 10.86
C LEU A 478 4.93 5.04 9.55
N ILE A 479 4.41 3.96 8.98
CA ILE A 479 4.81 3.40 7.69
C ILE A 479 3.56 3.03 6.89
N ASP A 480 3.72 2.71 5.61
CA ASP A 480 2.62 2.31 4.72
C ASP A 480 1.60 3.42 4.42
N PHE A 481 2.07 4.44 3.70
CA PHE A 481 1.23 5.59 3.33
C PHE A 481 0.42 5.37 2.05
N GLU A 482 0.17 4.12 1.65
CA GLU A 482 -0.54 3.80 0.40
C GLU A 482 -1.99 4.34 0.40
N HIS A 483 -2.57 4.57 1.57
CA HIS A 483 -3.94 5.07 1.71
C HIS A 483 -4.01 6.53 2.16
N ALA A 484 -2.86 7.19 2.31
CA ALA A 484 -2.77 8.54 2.86
C ALA A 484 -3.41 9.58 1.93
N ARG A 485 -4.29 10.41 2.50
CA ARG A 485 -5.10 11.40 1.78
C ARG A 485 -5.70 12.45 2.72
N ASP A 486 -6.40 13.43 2.17
CA ASP A 486 -7.41 14.16 2.93
C ASP A 486 -8.69 13.32 3.01
N GLY A 487 -9.27 13.16 4.19
CA GLY A 487 -10.49 12.38 4.39
C GLY A 487 -11.14 12.66 5.72
N HIS A 488 -12.19 11.91 6.07
CA HIS A 488 -12.85 12.03 7.36
C HIS A 488 -11.86 11.74 8.52
N THR A 489 -11.64 12.72 9.39
CA THR A 489 -10.60 12.71 10.43
C THR A 489 -10.66 11.50 11.36
N LEU A 490 -11.86 11.06 11.75
CA LEU A 490 -12.00 9.96 12.71
C LEU A 490 -11.84 8.57 12.08
N PHE A 491 -11.66 8.49 10.76
CA PHE A 491 -11.53 7.22 10.06
C PHE A 491 -10.29 6.42 10.49
N ASP A 492 -9.15 7.09 10.71
CA ASP A 492 -7.93 6.44 11.22
C ASP A 492 -8.16 5.81 12.60
N TRP A 493 -8.83 6.53 13.49
CA TRP A 493 -9.10 6.07 14.85
C TRP A 493 -10.10 4.93 14.89
N ALA A 494 -11.14 4.97 14.04
CA ALA A 494 -12.07 3.86 13.90
C ALA A 494 -11.35 2.59 13.39
N THR A 495 -10.45 2.74 12.40
CA THR A 495 -9.66 1.61 11.87
C THR A 495 -8.70 1.07 12.93
N LEU A 496 -8.07 1.94 13.72
CA LEU A 496 -7.21 1.55 14.83
C LEU A 496 -7.98 0.83 15.92
N GLU A 497 -9.18 1.27 16.27
CA GLU A 497 -10.03 0.55 17.24
C GLU A 497 -10.38 -0.86 16.74
N ILE A 498 -10.76 -1.01 15.47
CA ILE A 498 -11.01 -2.33 14.87
C ILE A 498 -9.77 -3.22 14.99
N SER A 499 -8.57 -2.69 14.73
CA SER A 499 -7.31 -3.41 14.91
C SER A 499 -7.06 -3.79 16.37
N LEU A 500 -7.21 -2.86 17.32
CA LEU A 500 -7.05 -3.12 18.76
C LEU A 500 -8.00 -4.21 19.27
N LEU A 501 -9.27 -4.16 18.87
CA LEU A 501 -10.26 -5.18 19.24
C LEU A 501 -9.87 -6.57 18.73
N ASN A 502 -9.41 -6.67 17.48
CA ASN A 502 -9.08 -7.96 16.87
C ASN A 502 -7.72 -8.52 17.30
N GLU A 503 -6.73 -7.65 17.50
CA GLU A 503 -5.33 -8.06 17.65
C GLU A 503 -4.85 -8.03 19.10
N LEU A 504 -5.53 -7.32 20.00
CA LEU A 504 -5.22 -7.30 21.44
C LEU A 504 -6.38 -7.86 22.29
N VAL A 505 -7.61 -7.41 22.06
CA VAL A 505 -8.75 -7.80 22.92
C VAL A 505 -9.20 -9.23 22.69
N VAL A 506 -9.52 -9.63 21.47
CA VAL A 506 -9.95 -11.00 21.15
C VAL A 506 -8.92 -12.06 21.57
N PRO A 507 -7.61 -11.90 21.30
CA PRO A 507 -6.61 -12.88 21.74
C PRO A 507 -6.47 -12.98 23.26
N MET A 508 -6.77 -11.91 23.99
CA MET A 508 -6.70 -11.90 25.46
C MET A 508 -7.92 -12.54 26.09
N VAL A 509 -9.13 -12.28 25.57
CA VAL A 509 -10.39 -12.71 26.19
C VAL A 509 -10.86 -14.08 25.69
N GLY A 510 -10.76 -14.34 24.39
CA GLY A 510 -11.29 -15.57 23.77
C GLY A 510 -12.04 -15.33 22.47
N SER A 511 -12.37 -16.43 21.79
CA SER A 511 -12.92 -16.42 20.42
C SER A 511 -14.29 -17.11 20.28
N GLU A 512 -14.80 -17.68 21.38
CA GLU A 512 -16.11 -18.32 21.39
C GLU A 512 -17.22 -17.27 21.47
N TRP A 513 -18.44 -17.62 21.04
CA TRP A 513 -19.57 -16.69 21.05
C TRP A 513 -19.84 -16.07 22.43
N SER A 514 -19.66 -16.83 23.52
CA SER A 514 -19.76 -16.31 24.89
C SER A 514 -18.72 -15.23 25.20
N ASP A 515 -17.49 -15.40 24.72
CA ASP A 515 -16.41 -14.43 24.90
C ASP A 515 -16.69 -13.18 24.06
N ILE A 516 -17.13 -13.38 22.82
CA ILE A 516 -17.52 -12.26 21.94
C ILE A 516 -18.67 -11.47 22.57
N TYR A 517 -19.63 -12.10 23.25
CA TYR A 517 -20.70 -11.38 23.96
C TYR A 517 -20.19 -10.57 25.15
N ARG A 518 -19.18 -11.06 25.89
CA ARG A 518 -18.49 -10.28 26.94
C ARG A 518 -17.82 -9.04 26.33
N ILE A 519 -17.08 -9.23 25.24
CA ILE A 519 -16.39 -8.14 24.53
C ILE A 519 -17.42 -7.11 24.02
N VAL A 520 -18.51 -7.54 23.36
CA VAL A 520 -19.55 -6.63 22.86
C VAL A 520 -20.24 -5.87 23.99
N ALA A 521 -20.47 -6.50 25.15
CA ALA A 521 -21.02 -5.81 26.32
C ALA A 521 -20.07 -4.69 26.81
N ALA A 522 -18.76 -4.90 26.78
CA ALA A 522 -17.77 -3.88 27.10
C ALA A 522 -17.76 -2.72 26.08
N VAL A 523 -17.80 -3.00 24.76
CA VAL A 523 -17.94 -1.93 23.74
C VAL A 523 -19.20 -1.11 23.99
N ALA A 524 -20.31 -1.77 24.30
CA ALA A 524 -21.57 -1.07 24.55
C ALA A 524 -21.56 -0.27 25.85
N ALA A 525 -20.84 -0.71 26.88
CA ALA A 525 -20.62 0.09 28.08
C ALA A 525 -19.84 1.38 27.73
N LEU A 526 -18.79 1.28 26.90
CA LEU A 526 -18.05 2.46 26.42
C LEU A 526 -18.90 3.40 25.58
N ASN A 527 -19.77 2.88 24.69
CA ASN A 527 -20.70 3.72 23.93
C ASN A 527 -21.62 4.53 24.85
N ASN A 528 -22.11 3.90 25.91
CA ASN A 528 -22.95 4.53 26.93
C ASN A 528 -22.14 5.36 27.96
N GLN A 529 -20.85 5.58 27.73
CA GLN A 529 -19.94 6.29 28.65
C GLN A 529 -19.97 5.72 30.08
N SER A 530 -20.24 4.43 30.20
CA SER A 530 -20.35 3.70 31.46
C SER A 530 -19.02 3.02 31.79
N ALA A 531 -18.76 2.80 33.09
CA ALA A 531 -17.59 2.05 33.52
C ALA A 531 -17.64 0.61 33.01
N LEU A 532 -16.48 0.07 32.65
CA LEU A 532 -16.35 -1.36 32.38
C LEU A 532 -16.58 -2.17 33.66
N PRO A 533 -17.05 -3.43 33.57
CA PRO A 533 -17.27 -4.26 34.75
C PRO A 533 -15.97 -4.43 35.57
N GLU A 534 -15.94 -3.94 36.80
CA GLU A 534 -14.75 -4.03 37.68
C GLU A 534 -14.38 -5.48 38.01
N ASP A 535 -15.36 -6.39 37.99
CA ASP A 535 -15.18 -7.81 38.29
C ASP A 535 -14.50 -8.60 37.14
N ASP A 536 -14.40 -8.02 35.94
CA ASP A 536 -13.79 -8.64 34.76
C ASP A 536 -12.43 -7.98 34.46
N LEU A 537 -11.42 -8.35 35.26
CA LEU A 537 -10.07 -7.77 35.19
C LEU A 537 -9.42 -7.95 33.81
N GLU A 538 -9.73 -9.06 33.14
CA GLU A 538 -9.24 -9.37 31.80
C GLU A 538 -9.77 -8.36 30.77
N ILE A 539 -11.08 -8.10 30.78
CA ILE A 539 -11.69 -7.04 29.96
C ILE A 539 -11.13 -5.66 30.32
N ALA A 540 -11.03 -5.33 31.61
CA ALA A 540 -10.55 -4.03 32.05
C ALA A 540 -9.12 -3.74 31.56
N GLN A 541 -8.23 -4.73 31.59
CA GLN A 541 -6.86 -4.61 31.07
C GLN A 541 -6.83 -4.54 29.54
N ALA A 542 -7.57 -5.41 28.86
CA ALA A 542 -7.60 -5.49 27.40
C ALA A 542 -8.09 -4.19 26.74
N TYR A 543 -9.01 -3.47 27.40
CA TYR A 543 -9.65 -2.28 26.86
C TYR A 543 -8.91 -0.96 27.12
N ALA A 544 -7.85 -0.94 27.92
CA ALA A 544 -7.10 0.29 28.19
C ALA A 544 -6.66 1.05 26.90
N PRO A 545 -6.19 0.37 25.83
CA PRO A 545 -5.90 1.04 24.55
C PRO A 545 -7.14 1.56 23.83
N VAL A 546 -8.25 0.81 23.88
CA VAL A 546 -9.52 1.20 23.24
C VAL A 546 -10.09 2.44 23.92
N ILE A 547 -10.03 2.51 25.26
CA ILE A 547 -10.43 3.68 26.03
C ILE A 547 -9.62 4.91 25.61
N ALA A 548 -8.30 4.79 25.51
CA ALA A 548 -7.44 5.89 25.06
C ALA A 548 -7.79 6.37 23.63
N VAL A 549 -8.09 5.45 22.71
CA VAL A 549 -8.58 5.81 21.37
C VAL A 549 -9.92 6.55 21.46
N ARG A 550 -10.86 6.09 22.30
CA ARG A 550 -12.16 6.76 22.48
C ARG A 550 -12.01 8.17 23.08
N GLU A 551 -11.07 8.39 23.99
CA GLU A 551 -10.76 9.74 24.49
C GLU A 551 -10.23 10.65 23.39
N ILE A 552 -9.29 10.15 22.57
CA ILE A 552 -8.75 10.90 21.40
C ILE A 552 -9.87 11.23 20.42
N VAL A 553 -10.75 10.28 20.15
CA VAL A 553 -11.93 10.45 19.28
C VAL A 553 -12.84 11.52 19.84
N HIS A 554 -13.14 11.48 21.13
CA HIS A 554 -13.99 12.46 21.81
C HIS A 554 -13.46 13.90 21.65
N GLU A 555 -12.15 14.11 21.81
CA GLU A 555 -11.48 15.39 21.55
C GLU A 555 -11.47 15.80 20.07
N SER A 556 -11.55 14.79 19.20
CA SER A 556 -11.48 14.92 17.75
C SER A 556 -12.85 15.02 17.06
N LEU A 557 -13.96 14.87 17.79
CA LEU A 557 -15.32 15.05 17.27
C LEU A 557 -15.48 16.46 16.66
N ALA A 558 -16.15 16.53 15.52
CA ALA A 558 -16.51 17.78 14.85
C ALA A 558 -17.58 18.55 15.64
N ARG A 559 -18.45 17.82 16.33
CA ARG A 559 -19.46 18.34 17.25
C ARG A 559 -19.30 17.61 18.59
N ALA A 560 -19.03 18.38 19.65
CA ALA A 560 -18.89 17.84 20.99
C ALA A 560 -20.09 16.94 21.34
N ASP A 561 -19.81 15.76 21.90
CA ASP A 561 -20.80 14.75 22.31
C ASP A 561 -21.66 14.13 21.19
N HIS A 562 -21.43 14.46 19.92
CA HIS A 562 -22.15 13.87 18.78
C HIS A 562 -21.28 12.82 18.07
N TRP A 563 -21.42 11.57 18.48
CA TRP A 563 -20.62 10.44 18.00
C TRP A 563 -21.05 9.86 16.64
N GLU A 564 -22.02 10.47 15.95
CA GLU A 564 -22.58 9.95 14.68
C GLU A 564 -21.49 9.70 13.62
N GLU A 565 -20.57 10.65 13.42
CA GLU A 565 -19.51 10.53 12.41
C GLU A 565 -18.58 9.34 12.74
N TYR A 566 -18.35 9.08 14.03
CA TYR A 566 -17.51 7.98 14.49
C TYR A 566 -18.18 6.63 14.31
N TYR A 567 -19.45 6.49 14.70
CA TYR A 567 -20.16 5.21 14.58
C TYR A 567 -20.38 4.79 13.14
N ILE A 568 -20.54 5.73 12.20
CA ILE A 568 -20.53 5.45 10.76
C ILE A 568 -19.20 4.79 10.36
N ALA A 569 -18.07 5.37 10.80
CA ALA A 569 -16.75 4.86 10.50
C ALA A 569 -16.54 3.46 11.08
N VAL A 570 -16.90 3.25 12.35
CA VAL A 570 -16.80 1.96 13.03
C VAL A 570 -17.66 0.90 12.35
N ALA A 571 -18.91 1.21 12.00
CA ALA A 571 -19.82 0.26 11.37
C ALA A 571 -19.27 -0.27 10.03
N LEU A 572 -18.80 0.63 9.17
CA LEU A 572 -18.33 0.28 7.83
C LEU A 572 -16.92 -0.35 7.86
N SER A 573 -16.04 0.08 8.77
CA SER A 573 -14.75 -0.57 9.00
C SER A 573 -14.91 -1.97 9.59
N ALA A 574 -15.85 -2.18 10.51
CA ALA A 574 -16.15 -3.49 11.06
C ALA A 574 -16.71 -4.44 9.99
N LEU A 575 -17.63 -3.97 9.14
CA LEU A 575 -18.12 -4.79 8.01
C LEU A 575 -17.00 -5.16 7.02
N ARG A 576 -16.09 -4.23 6.71
CA ARG A 576 -14.87 -4.54 5.93
C ARG A 576 -14.05 -5.64 6.59
N ALA A 577 -13.75 -5.48 7.89
CA ALA A 577 -12.94 -6.43 8.64
C ALA A 577 -13.60 -7.82 8.76
N MET A 578 -14.93 -7.90 8.91
CA MET A 578 -15.66 -9.17 8.91
C MET A 578 -15.39 -10.02 7.65
N CYS A 579 -15.09 -9.39 6.51
CA CYS A 579 -14.78 -10.07 5.26
C CYS A 579 -13.32 -10.50 5.09
N TRP A 580 -12.41 -10.17 6.01
CA TRP A 580 -11.00 -10.52 5.88
C TRP A 580 -10.72 -11.95 6.32
N GLU A 581 -10.30 -12.79 5.37
CA GLU A 581 -9.99 -14.21 5.62
C GLU A 581 -8.78 -14.42 6.55
N THR A 582 -7.89 -13.43 6.63
CA THR A 582 -6.72 -13.39 7.50
C THR A 582 -7.04 -13.07 8.97
N LEU A 583 -8.24 -12.54 9.26
CA LEU A 583 -8.69 -12.36 10.64
C LEU A 583 -9.14 -13.70 11.23
N SER A 584 -8.91 -13.86 12.54
CA SER A 584 -9.41 -15.03 13.27
C SER A 584 -10.94 -15.10 13.20
N ILE A 585 -11.49 -16.32 13.29
CA ILE A 585 -12.94 -16.53 13.31
C ILE A 585 -13.59 -15.71 14.44
N GLY A 586 -13.01 -15.72 15.64
CA GLY A 586 -13.47 -14.89 16.77
C GLY A 586 -13.46 -13.40 16.47
N GLY A 587 -12.40 -12.91 15.81
CA GLY A 587 -12.30 -11.52 15.35
C GLY A 587 -13.43 -11.16 14.39
N ARG A 588 -13.66 -11.98 13.37
CA ARG A 588 -14.75 -11.76 12.39
C ARG A 588 -16.15 -11.82 13.04
N ARG A 589 -16.37 -12.73 14.01
CA ARG A 589 -17.59 -12.77 14.83
C ARG A 589 -17.81 -11.46 15.59
N LEU A 590 -16.76 -10.94 16.23
CA LEU A 590 -16.82 -9.64 16.90
C LEU A 590 -17.17 -8.52 15.93
N MET A 591 -16.55 -8.49 14.75
CA MET A 591 -16.78 -7.45 13.75
C MET A 591 -18.24 -7.38 13.28
N LEU A 592 -18.91 -8.52 13.08
CA LEU A 592 -20.34 -8.54 12.78
C LEU A 592 -21.16 -7.83 13.87
N LEU A 593 -20.87 -8.10 15.15
CA LEU A 593 -21.60 -7.53 16.27
C LEU A 593 -21.21 -6.08 16.59
N VAL A 594 -19.95 -5.68 16.36
CA VAL A 594 -19.50 -4.29 16.48
C VAL A 594 -20.17 -3.42 15.42
N ALA A 595 -20.32 -3.92 14.18
CA ALA A 595 -21.09 -3.24 13.15
C ALA A 595 -22.56 -3.08 13.55
N ALA A 596 -23.17 -4.15 14.07
CA ALA A 596 -24.55 -4.14 14.56
C ALA A 596 -24.75 -3.12 15.69
N LEU A 597 -23.81 -3.07 16.64
CA LEU A 597 -23.84 -2.14 17.76
C LEU A 597 -23.67 -0.68 17.33
N ALA A 598 -22.72 -0.39 16.43
CA ALA A 598 -22.55 0.97 15.90
C ALA A 598 -23.80 1.46 15.14
N ILE A 599 -24.48 0.57 14.41
CA ILE A 599 -25.74 0.90 13.74
C ILE A 599 -26.87 1.15 14.75
N ARG A 600 -26.92 0.39 15.85
CA ARG A 600 -27.87 0.66 16.95
C ARG A 600 -27.69 2.08 17.49
N GLU A 601 -26.46 2.50 17.77
CA GLU A 601 -26.20 3.86 18.27
C GLU A 601 -26.69 4.94 17.29
N LEU A 602 -26.51 4.73 15.98
CA LEU A 602 -26.98 5.66 14.95
C LEU A 602 -28.51 5.73 14.86
N GLN A 603 -29.20 4.60 15.05
CA GLN A 603 -30.66 4.54 15.05
C GLN A 603 -31.26 5.21 16.29
N ASP A 604 -30.66 5.00 17.46
CA ASP A 604 -31.15 5.54 18.73
C ASP A 604 -30.94 7.06 18.85
N HIS A 605 -29.89 7.59 18.21
CA HIS A 605 -29.55 9.02 18.22
C HIS A 605 -30.06 9.79 16.99
N SER A 606 -30.77 9.15 16.07
CA SER A 606 -31.44 9.83 14.95
C SER A 606 -32.68 10.59 15.45
N PRO A 607 -32.72 11.93 15.39
CA PRO A 607 -33.87 12.69 15.85
C PRO A 607 -35.04 12.53 14.87
N GLY A 608 -35.92 11.55 15.11
CA GLY A 608 -37.23 11.45 14.50
C GLY A 608 -37.24 11.26 12.98
N THR A 609 -37.87 10.19 12.53
CA THR A 609 -38.34 9.95 11.17
C THR A 609 -39.29 11.07 10.70
N GLY A 610 -38.74 12.20 10.30
CA GLY A 610 -39.36 13.17 9.40
C GLY A 610 -39.03 12.75 7.98
N SER A 611 -39.97 12.05 7.34
CA SER A 611 -40.03 11.80 5.90
C SER A 611 -39.52 13.00 5.10
N SER A 612 -38.29 12.90 4.58
CA SER A 612 -37.94 13.44 3.28
C SER A 612 -36.98 12.47 2.60
N THR A 613 -37.54 11.36 2.12
CA THR A 613 -37.06 10.73 0.88
C THR A 613 -37.24 11.75 -0.24
N THR A 614 -36.35 12.75 -0.32
CA THR A 614 -36.16 13.52 -1.54
C THR A 614 -35.21 12.73 -2.41
N THR A 615 -35.77 12.04 -3.38
CA THR A 615 -35.10 11.62 -4.61
C THR A 615 -34.22 12.75 -5.15
N PRO A 616 -32.90 12.57 -5.33
CA PRO A 616 -32.10 13.51 -6.09
C PRO A 616 -32.15 13.11 -7.57
N ASP A 617 -33.22 13.47 -8.25
CA ASP A 617 -33.23 13.60 -9.71
C ASP A 617 -33.24 15.10 -10.03
N ASP A 618 -32.06 15.72 -10.06
CA ASP A 618 -31.79 16.80 -11.02
C ASP A 618 -30.27 16.95 -11.24
N PRO A 619 -29.73 16.64 -12.43
CA PRO A 619 -28.30 16.74 -12.72
C PRO A 619 -27.96 18.12 -13.27
N THR A 620 -28.16 19.18 -12.48
CA THR A 620 -27.63 20.50 -12.80
C THR A 620 -27.28 21.26 -11.53
N GLU A 621 -26.05 21.11 -11.07
CA GLU A 621 -25.23 22.17 -10.46
C GLU A 621 -23.87 21.59 -10.03
N LEU A 622 -22.89 21.65 -10.94
CA LEU A 622 -21.48 21.61 -10.57
C LEU A 622 -21.09 23.01 -10.11
N PRO A 623 -20.43 23.21 -8.96
CA PRO A 623 -19.89 24.51 -8.62
C PRO A 623 -18.72 24.80 -9.57
N SER A 624 -18.88 25.87 -10.34
CA SER A 624 -17.80 26.51 -11.07
C SER A 624 -16.78 27.13 -10.12
N SER A 625 -15.51 27.05 -10.53
CA SER A 625 -14.24 27.59 -9.97
C SER A 625 -13.57 26.83 -8.84
#